data_AF-A0A143PLR8-F1
#
_entry.id   AF-A0A143PLR8-F1
#
_cell.length_a   1.000
_cell.length_b   1.000
_cell.length_c   1.000
_cell.angle_alpha   90.00
_cell.angle_beta   90.00
_cell.angle_gamma   90.00
#
_symmetry.space_group_name_H-M   'P 1'
#
loop_
_entity.id
_entity.type
_entity.pdbx_description
1 polymer ?
#
loop_
_entity_poly.entity_id
_entity_poly.type
_entity_poly.pdbx_seq_one_letter_code
_entity_poly.pdbx_strand_id
1 'polypeptide(L)'
;MTPDASDTWPLPEPYDFLETTRWWRLGVRDPTVRRDANGLWRTSHTADGPVTVRLTIGGARLRADAWGLGATAVLEDVPRWVGLDEPPWALPSHPAVDRMLRTYGGVRLTDTRDVFDAMVNTVLQQLVTWEHAAMTWRRLCERHGERAPGPIEMRLSPTPRAIRAAGTMHLQAAGVGLKQARTLMTVAGVAHAIRRAANLPTQDAAELLQKVRGIGPWTASMVLGMRLGRPEPIPIGDFHLPSTIAWALAGEPRATDARMLELLSPFGDQAFRVVRLVWAARIEAPRRGPRAPWR
;
A
#
# COMPACT_ATOMS: atom_id res chain seq x y z
N MET A 1 -28.36 6.03 4.24
CA MET A 1 -28.01 5.45 5.55
C MET A 1 -27.11 6.44 6.26
N THR A 2 -27.44 6.82 7.50
CA THR A 2 -26.58 7.68 8.34
C THR A 2 -25.33 6.91 8.77
N PRO A 3 -24.18 7.57 8.99
CA PRO A 3 -23.01 6.94 9.59
C PRO A 3 -23.29 6.51 11.04
N ASP A 4 -22.66 5.42 11.45
CA ASP A 4 -22.71 4.92 12.83
C ASP A 4 -21.79 5.75 13.73
N ALA A 5 -20.69 6.27 13.16
CA ALA A 5 -19.79 7.22 13.82
C ALA A 5 -19.17 8.17 12.79
N SER A 6 -18.82 9.39 13.23
CA SER A 6 -18.14 10.39 12.41
C SER A 6 -17.17 11.20 13.25
N ASP A 7 -16.04 11.61 12.66
CA ASP A 7 -15.10 12.53 13.29
C ASP A 7 -14.38 13.41 12.24
N THR A 8 -13.73 14.48 12.70
CA THR A 8 -13.01 15.42 11.85
C THR A 8 -11.69 15.88 12.45
N TRP A 9 -10.65 15.95 11.62
CA TRP A 9 -9.31 16.38 12.01
C TRP A 9 -8.84 17.56 11.17
N PRO A 10 -8.06 18.50 11.73
CA PRO A 10 -7.38 19.52 10.95
C PRO A 10 -6.32 18.87 10.05
N LEU A 11 -6.12 19.44 8.86
CA LEU A 11 -5.06 19.06 7.94
C LEU A 11 -3.87 20.02 8.09
N PRO A 12 -2.62 19.50 8.11
CA PRO A 12 -1.45 20.36 8.04
C PRO A 12 -1.31 20.98 6.64
N GLU A 13 -0.59 22.09 6.53
CA GLU A 13 -0.21 22.67 5.23
C GLU A 13 1.31 22.56 5.02
N PRO A 14 1.78 21.98 3.90
CA PRO A 14 1.01 21.35 2.83
C PRO A 14 0.54 19.92 3.17
N TYR A 15 -0.60 19.49 2.61
CA TYR A 15 -1.10 18.10 2.65
C TYR A 15 -1.77 17.71 1.33
N ASP A 16 -1.39 16.56 0.77
CA ASP A 16 -1.96 16.02 -0.46
C ASP A 16 -2.70 14.70 -0.17
N PHE A 17 -4.01 14.79 0.02
CA PHE A 17 -4.87 13.65 0.32
C PHE A 17 -4.88 12.60 -0.82
N LEU A 18 -4.90 13.08 -2.07
CA LEU A 18 -5.09 12.22 -3.24
C LEU A 18 -3.84 11.40 -3.53
N GLU A 19 -2.65 11.99 -3.43
CA GLU A 19 -1.39 11.26 -3.59
C GLU A 19 -1.06 10.41 -2.36
N THR A 20 -1.33 10.89 -1.14
CA THR A 20 -1.14 10.11 0.10
C THR A 20 -1.88 8.78 0.03
N THR A 21 -3.17 8.81 -0.28
CA THR A 21 -4.02 7.60 -0.31
C THR A 21 -4.00 6.88 -1.66
N ARG A 22 -3.19 7.31 -2.65
CA ARG A 22 -3.22 6.81 -4.04
C ARG A 22 -3.10 5.29 -4.10
N TRP A 23 -2.19 4.79 -3.29
CA TRP A 23 -1.77 3.39 -3.30
C TRP A 23 -2.63 2.49 -2.42
N TRP A 24 -3.71 3.02 -1.83
CA TRP A 24 -4.63 2.18 -1.08
C TRP A 24 -5.39 1.20 -1.95
N ARG A 25 -5.60 1.59 -3.21
CA ARG A 25 -6.39 0.88 -4.20
C ARG A 25 -5.51 0.07 -5.14
N LEU A 26 -5.76 -1.23 -5.27
CA LEU A 26 -5.11 -2.10 -6.26
C LEU A 26 -5.98 -2.18 -7.54
N GLY A 27 -5.77 -1.18 -8.40
CA GLY A 27 -6.47 -1.02 -9.68
C GLY A 27 -7.83 -0.33 -9.58
N VAL A 28 -8.37 0.16 -10.71
CA VAL A 28 -9.56 1.03 -10.69
C VAL A 28 -10.86 0.33 -10.25
N ARG A 29 -10.91 -1.01 -10.34
CA ARG A 29 -12.07 -1.84 -9.98
C ARG A 29 -11.89 -2.59 -8.65
N ASP A 30 -11.02 -2.11 -7.79
CA ASP A 30 -10.84 -2.64 -6.44
C ASP A 30 -12.16 -2.52 -5.64
N PRO A 31 -12.73 -3.62 -5.12
CA PRO A 31 -13.98 -3.58 -4.39
C PRO A 31 -13.82 -3.16 -2.92
N THR A 32 -12.59 -3.05 -2.41
CA THR A 32 -12.30 -2.66 -1.02
C THR A 32 -11.96 -1.17 -0.89
N VAL A 33 -11.59 -0.51 -1.99
CA VAL A 33 -11.30 0.93 -2.03
C VAL A 33 -11.91 1.59 -3.26
N ARG A 34 -12.78 2.57 -3.05
CA ARG A 34 -13.44 3.33 -4.13
C ARG A 34 -13.15 4.81 -4.00
N ARG A 35 -12.72 5.44 -5.10
CA ARG A 35 -12.60 6.90 -5.19
C ARG A 35 -13.78 7.47 -5.96
N ASP A 36 -14.30 8.59 -5.48
CA ASP A 36 -15.26 9.41 -6.19
C ASP A 36 -14.78 10.88 -6.21
N ALA A 37 -15.55 11.78 -6.84
CA ALA A 37 -15.19 13.18 -6.97
C ALA A 37 -15.02 13.90 -5.61
N ASN A 38 -15.62 13.38 -4.55
CA ASN A 38 -15.76 14.04 -3.25
C ASN A 38 -14.96 13.33 -2.15
N GLY A 39 -14.26 12.24 -2.45
CA GLY A 39 -13.46 11.54 -1.45
C GLY A 39 -13.10 10.10 -1.80
N LEU A 40 -12.82 9.33 -0.75
CA LEU A 40 -12.39 7.95 -0.84
C LEU A 40 -13.15 7.10 0.18
N TRP A 41 -13.63 5.95 -0.28
CA TRP A 41 -14.22 4.90 0.54
C TRP A 41 -13.20 3.78 0.70
N ARG A 42 -13.09 3.23 1.90
CA ARG A 42 -12.25 2.06 2.21
C ARG A 42 -13.00 1.12 3.14
N THR A 43 -12.87 -0.17 2.90
CA THR A 43 -13.31 -1.22 3.82
C THR A 43 -12.11 -1.77 4.60
N SER A 44 -12.34 -2.28 5.80
CA SER A 44 -11.30 -2.92 6.60
C SER A 44 -11.91 -3.87 7.64
N HIS A 45 -11.09 -4.79 8.13
CA HIS A 45 -11.39 -5.59 9.31
C HIS A 45 -10.76 -4.93 10.54
N THR A 46 -11.57 -4.65 11.56
CA THR A 46 -11.08 -4.17 12.86
C THR A 46 -11.20 -5.26 13.91
N ALA A 47 -10.65 -5.04 15.11
CA ALA A 47 -10.83 -5.95 16.23
C ALA A 47 -12.31 -6.12 16.62
N ASP A 48 -13.11 -5.06 16.47
CA ASP A 48 -14.52 -5.01 16.84
C ASP A 48 -15.45 -5.42 15.69
N GLY A 49 -14.89 -5.67 14.50
CA GLY A 49 -15.61 -6.18 13.34
C GLY A 49 -15.39 -5.39 12.06
N PRO A 50 -16.13 -5.71 10.99
CA PRO A 50 -15.95 -5.10 9.69
C PRO A 50 -16.42 -3.64 9.68
N VAL A 51 -15.74 -2.82 8.88
CA VAL A 51 -16.07 -1.42 8.69
C VAL A 51 -16.01 -0.99 7.23
N THR A 52 -16.82 0.01 6.91
CA THR A 52 -16.61 0.89 5.75
C THR A 52 -16.39 2.30 6.27
N VAL A 53 -15.37 2.98 5.76
CA VAL A 53 -15.03 4.36 6.11
C VAL A 53 -15.05 5.19 4.84
N ARG A 54 -15.72 6.34 4.89
CA ARG A 54 -15.66 7.38 3.88
C ARG A 54 -14.81 8.53 4.40
N LEU A 55 -13.77 8.88 3.65
CA LEU A 55 -12.89 10.00 3.90
C LEU A 55 -13.18 11.10 2.89
N THR A 56 -13.43 12.32 3.38
CA THR A 56 -13.68 13.50 2.54
C THR A 56 -12.88 14.69 3.05
N ILE A 57 -12.47 15.57 2.13
CA ILE A 57 -11.73 16.79 2.47
C ILE A 57 -12.68 17.98 2.29
N GLY A 58 -12.80 18.80 3.33
CA GLY A 58 -13.59 20.03 3.32
C GLY A 58 -12.78 21.18 3.89
N GLY A 59 -12.31 22.08 3.02
CA GLY A 59 -11.34 23.11 3.42
C GLY A 59 -10.07 22.49 3.99
N ALA A 60 -9.60 22.99 5.14
CA ALA A 60 -8.43 22.48 5.85
C ALA A 60 -8.77 21.34 6.84
N ARG A 61 -9.81 20.54 6.58
CA ARG A 61 -10.23 19.43 7.46
C ARG A 61 -10.46 18.14 6.70
N LEU A 62 -10.03 17.04 7.31
CA LEU A 62 -10.43 15.68 6.95
C LEU A 62 -11.68 15.31 7.75
N ARG A 63 -12.71 14.80 7.09
CA ARG A 63 -13.86 14.16 7.73
C ARG A 63 -13.84 12.67 7.43
N ALA A 64 -14.04 11.86 8.47
CA ALA A 64 -14.36 10.44 8.33
C ALA A 64 -15.79 10.17 8.77
N ASP A 65 -16.51 9.40 7.95
CA ASP A 65 -17.79 8.80 8.27
C ASP A 65 -17.62 7.27 8.24
N ALA A 66 -18.04 6.56 9.28
CA ALA A 66 -17.82 5.12 9.42
C ALA A 66 -19.14 4.36 9.64
N TRP A 67 -19.18 3.13 9.13
CA TRP A 67 -20.29 2.19 9.26
C TRP A 67 -19.79 0.81 9.65
N GLY A 68 -20.57 0.08 10.45
CA GLY A 68 -20.28 -1.27 10.90
C GLY A 68 -19.89 -1.36 12.37
N LEU A 69 -19.66 -2.59 12.85
CA LEU A 69 -19.41 -2.86 14.27
C LEU A 69 -18.17 -2.16 14.82
N GLY A 70 -17.14 -1.98 13.98
CA GLY A 70 -15.92 -1.26 14.35
C GLY A 70 -15.93 0.24 14.06
N ALA A 71 -17.09 0.83 13.74
CA ALA A 71 -17.17 2.21 13.24
C ALA A 71 -16.61 3.25 14.22
N THR A 72 -16.77 3.05 15.53
CA THR A 72 -16.21 3.98 16.53
C THR A 72 -14.70 3.81 16.66
N ALA A 73 -14.24 2.57 16.87
CA ALA A 73 -12.82 2.27 17.06
C ALA A 73 -11.95 2.65 15.85
N VAL A 74 -12.45 2.47 14.62
CA VAL A 74 -11.66 2.80 13.43
C VAL A 74 -11.36 4.30 13.30
N LEU A 75 -12.18 5.19 13.88
CA LEU A 75 -11.94 6.62 13.81
C LEU A 75 -10.66 7.03 14.57
N GLU A 76 -10.31 6.32 15.65
CA GLU A 76 -9.04 6.52 16.37
C GLU A 76 -7.83 6.21 15.49
N ASP A 77 -7.99 5.32 14.51
CA ASP A 77 -6.93 4.91 13.58
C ASP A 77 -6.84 5.78 12.31
N VAL A 78 -7.87 6.57 11.98
CA VAL A 78 -7.92 7.34 10.72
C VAL A 78 -6.75 8.33 10.59
N PRO A 79 -6.39 9.12 11.61
CA PRO A 79 -5.22 10.02 11.54
C PRO A 79 -3.95 9.27 11.13
N ARG A 80 -3.70 8.11 11.72
CA ARG A 80 -2.57 7.23 11.39
C ARG A 80 -2.64 6.69 9.97
N TRP A 81 -3.82 6.23 9.53
CA TRP A 81 -4.03 5.72 8.17
C TRP A 81 -3.55 6.71 7.13
N VAL A 82 -3.92 7.97 7.29
CA VAL A 82 -3.67 9.04 6.32
C VAL A 82 -2.41 9.87 6.62
N GLY A 83 -1.58 9.41 7.56
CA GLY A 83 -0.28 10.00 7.90
C GLY A 83 -0.34 11.36 8.60
N LEU A 84 -1.43 11.66 9.31
CA LEU A 84 -1.54 12.85 10.17
C LEU A 84 -0.72 12.73 11.46
N ASP A 85 -0.44 11.50 11.90
CA ASP A 85 0.39 11.21 13.08
C ASP A 85 1.90 11.22 12.75
N GLU A 86 2.28 11.49 11.50
CA GLU A 86 3.69 11.53 11.13
C GLU A 86 4.39 12.71 11.81
N PRO A 87 5.51 12.49 12.52
CA PRO A 87 6.30 13.59 13.03
C PRO A 87 6.87 14.43 11.86
N PRO A 88 7.20 15.71 12.09
CA PRO A 88 7.89 16.53 11.11
C PRO A 88 9.14 15.81 10.59
N TRP A 89 9.33 15.82 9.27
CA TRP A 89 10.44 15.18 8.60
C TRP A 89 11.07 16.14 7.60
N ALA A 90 12.34 15.89 7.28
CA ALA A 90 13.08 16.62 6.27
C ALA A 90 13.94 15.64 5.47
N LEU A 91 14.26 16.02 4.23
CA LEU A 91 15.20 15.32 3.39
C LEU A 91 16.43 16.20 3.18
N PRO A 92 17.65 15.63 3.15
CA PRO A 92 18.83 16.33 2.65
C PRO A 92 18.55 16.95 1.28
N SER A 93 19.10 18.15 1.04
CA SER A 93 18.88 18.88 -0.22
C SER A 93 19.48 18.10 -1.39
N HIS A 94 18.67 17.97 -2.44
CA HIS A 94 19.09 17.43 -3.72
C HIS A 94 18.24 18.10 -4.81
N PRO A 95 18.82 18.64 -5.90
CA PRO A 95 18.07 19.48 -6.84
C PRO A 95 16.78 18.85 -7.39
N ALA A 96 16.79 17.53 -7.66
CA ALA A 96 15.60 16.82 -8.11
C ALA A 96 14.56 16.60 -6.99
N VAL A 97 15.02 16.34 -5.76
CA VAL A 97 14.14 16.14 -4.60
C VAL A 97 13.51 17.47 -4.20
N ASP A 98 14.27 18.55 -4.16
CA ASP A 98 13.79 19.90 -3.85
C ASP A 98 12.72 20.36 -4.86
N ARG A 99 12.88 20.00 -6.14
CA ARG A 99 11.84 20.20 -7.16
C ARG A 99 10.57 19.43 -6.84
N MET A 100 10.69 18.14 -6.51
CA MET A 100 9.52 17.31 -6.17
C MET A 100 8.84 17.78 -4.88
N LEU A 101 9.59 18.20 -3.87
CA LEU A 101 9.05 18.71 -2.60
C LEU A 101 8.19 19.97 -2.78
N ARG A 102 8.51 20.84 -3.75
CA ARG A 102 7.68 22.02 -4.04
C ARG A 102 6.27 21.67 -4.51
N THR A 103 6.11 20.55 -5.21
CA THR A 103 4.81 20.11 -5.76
C THR A 103 4.14 19.04 -4.90
N TYR A 104 4.93 18.12 -4.34
CA TYR A 104 4.48 16.90 -3.66
C TYR A 104 4.92 16.82 -2.19
N GLY A 105 5.38 17.92 -1.58
CA GLY A 105 5.77 17.96 -0.16
C GLY A 105 4.60 17.70 0.81
N GLY A 106 3.36 17.78 0.32
CA GLY A 106 2.16 17.40 1.07
C GLY A 106 1.91 15.89 1.15
N VAL A 107 2.66 15.06 0.41
CA VAL A 107 2.48 13.60 0.44
C VAL A 107 2.93 13.04 1.79
N ARG A 108 2.12 12.13 2.32
CA ARG A 108 2.35 11.42 3.57
C ARG A 108 2.53 9.91 3.35
N LEU A 109 3.18 9.24 4.29
CA LEU A 109 3.24 7.79 4.36
C LEU A 109 2.01 7.27 5.09
N THR A 110 1.34 6.31 4.49
CA THR A 110 0.12 5.75 5.07
C THR A 110 0.45 4.57 5.96
N ASP A 111 -0.11 4.55 7.16
CA ASP A 111 0.01 3.42 8.09
C ASP A 111 -1.37 2.87 8.45
N THR A 112 -1.76 1.74 7.84
CA THR A 112 -3.03 1.08 8.19
C THR A 112 -2.86 0.03 9.28
N ARG A 113 -1.62 -0.39 9.61
CA ARG A 113 -1.30 -1.56 10.47
C ARG A 113 -1.96 -2.89 10.10
N ASP A 114 -2.64 -2.97 8.95
CA ASP A 114 -3.22 -4.20 8.43
C ASP A 114 -2.16 -5.01 7.66
N VAL A 115 -1.30 -5.70 8.41
CA VAL A 115 -0.18 -6.48 7.86
C VAL A 115 -0.68 -7.60 6.95
N PHE A 116 -1.80 -8.23 7.28
CA PHE A 116 -2.30 -9.35 6.49
C PHE A 116 -2.84 -8.89 5.14
N ASP A 117 -3.70 -7.86 5.11
CA ASP A 117 -4.22 -7.26 3.88
C ASP A 117 -3.08 -6.77 2.98
N ALA A 118 -2.10 -6.08 3.57
CA ALA A 118 -0.90 -5.64 2.89
C ALA A 118 -0.14 -6.80 2.24
N MET A 119 0.10 -7.89 2.98
CA MET A 119 0.81 -9.07 2.49
C MET A 119 0.05 -9.76 1.36
N VAL A 120 -1.27 -9.93 1.47
CA VAL A 120 -2.08 -10.50 0.39
C VAL A 120 -1.94 -9.65 -0.87
N ASN A 121 -2.11 -8.33 -0.73
CA ASN A 121 -2.05 -7.38 -1.83
C ASN A 121 -0.68 -7.40 -2.52
N THR A 122 0.41 -7.42 -1.76
CA THR A 122 1.79 -7.42 -2.31
C THR A 122 2.18 -8.78 -2.90
N VAL A 123 1.74 -9.91 -2.33
CA VAL A 123 2.00 -11.24 -2.91
C VAL A 123 1.37 -11.38 -4.30
N LEU A 124 0.16 -10.83 -4.50
CA LEU A 124 -0.51 -10.84 -5.80
C LEU A 124 0.23 -10.04 -6.89
N GLN A 125 1.14 -9.14 -6.50
CA GLN A 125 1.95 -8.32 -7.41
C GLN A 125 3.29 -8.98 -7.79
N GLN A 126 3.68 -10.08 -7.14
CA GLN A 126 4.96 -10.73 -7.40
C GLN A 126 5.05 -11.27 -8.84
N LEU A 127 6.05 -10.79 -9.60
CA LEU A 127 6.44 -11.28 -10.93
C LEU A 127 5.29 -11.28 -11.97
N VAL A 128 4.33 -10.37 -11.81
CA VAL A 128 3.19 -10.19 -12.72
C VAL A 128 2.99 -8.72 -13.04
N THR A 129 2.21 -8.41 -14.08
CA THR A 129 1.85 -7.02 -14.37
C THR A 129 0.87 -6.48 -13.33
N TRP A 130 0.82 -5.15 -13.20
CA TRP A 130 -0.13 -4.47 -12.33
C TRP A 130 -1.58 -4.82 -12.67
N GLU A 131 -1.93 -4.93 -13.96
CA GLU A 131 -3.28 -5.27 -14.41
C GLU A 131 -3.67 -6.68 -13.99
N HIS A 132 -2.74 -7.63 -14.05
CA HIS A 132 -2.97 -8.99 -13.58
C HIS A 132 -3.19 -9.03 -12.07
N ALA A 133 -2.35 -8.34 -11.29
CA ALA A 133 -2.51 -8.23 -9.84
C ALA A 133 -3.85 -7.58 -9.44
N ALA A 134 -4.24 -6.50 -10.12
CA ALA A 134 -5.52 -5.83 -9.90
C ALA A 134 -6.72 -6.71 -10.24
N MET A 135 -6.66 -7.46 -11.34
CA MET A 135 -7.71 -8.40 -11.72
C MET A 135 -7.84 -9.52 -10.69
N THR A 136 -6.73 -10.13 -10.26
CA THR A 136 -6.76 -11.24 -9.29
C THR A 136 -7.22 -10.78 -7.93
N TRP A 137 -6.78 -9.61 -7.47
CA TRP A 137 -7.28 -8.99 -6.23
C TRP A 137 -8.79 -8.79 -6.23
N ARG A 138 -9.33 -8.19 -7.30
CA ARG A 138 -10.77 -8.00 -7.45
C ARG A 138 -11.51 -9.34 -7.38
N ARG A 139 -11.10 -10.33 -8.18
CA ARG A 139 -11.75 -11.67 -8.21
C ARG A 139 -11.67 -12.38 -6.86
N LEU A 140 -10.55 -12.21 -6.16
CA LEU A 140 -10.34 -12.79 -4.84
C LEU A 140 -11.33 -12.20 -3.83
N CYS A 141 -11.49 -10.87 -3.80
CA CYS A 141 -12.46 -10.20 -2.94
C CYS A 141 -13.92 -10.51 -3.36
N GLU A 142 -14.22 -10.60 -4.65
CA GLU A 142 -15.55 -10.95 -5.15
C GLU A 142 -15.98 -12.37 -4.73
N ARG A 143 -15.04 -13.31 -4.65
CA ARG A 143 -15.34 -14.72 -4.34
C ARG A 143 -15.21 -15.08 -2.86
N HIS A 144 -14.27 -14.45 -2.16
CA HIS A 144 -13.88 -14.83 -0.80
C HIS A 144 -13.93 -13.67 0.20
N GLY A 145 -14.30 -12.47 -0.27
CA GLY A 145 -14.60 -11.31 0.58
C GLY A 145 -16.09 -11.23 0.89
N GLU A 146 -16.38 -10.81 2.12
CA GLU A 146 -17.75 -10.58 2.60
C GLU A 146 -18.26 -9.21 2.15
N ARG A 147 -19.59 -9.01 2.17
CA ARG A 147 -20.19 -7.71 1.90
C ARG A 147 -19.81 -6.76 3.04
N ALA A 148 -19.33 -5.57 2.70
CA ALA A 148 -19.01 -4.56 3.69
C ALA A 148 -20.28 -3.89 4.24
N PRO A 149 -20.29 -3.44 5.51
CA PRO A 149 -21.38 -2.63 6.03
C PRO A 149 -21.41 -1.26 5.32
N GLY A 150 -22.54 -0.56 5.34
CA GLY A 150 -22.61 0.80 4.80
C GLY A 150 -23.59 0.99 3.65
N PRO A 151 -23.71 2.24 3.17
CA PRO A 151 -24.71 2.66 2.19
C PRO A 151 -24.38 2.28 0.74
N ILE A 152 -23.19 1.73 0.48
CA ILE A 152 -22.70 1.45 -0.87
C ILE A 152 -22.23 0.00 -0.97
N GLU A 153 -22.44 -0.62 -2.13
CA GLU A 153 -21.96 -1.98 -2.38
C GLU A 153 -20.43 -2.00 -2.48
N MET A 154 -19.79 -2.49 -1.43
CA MET A 154 -18.35 -2.74 -1.34
C MET A 154 -18.11 -4.12 -0.72
N ARG A 155 -16.88 -4.60 -0.84
CA ARG A 155 -16.46 -5.86 -0.20
C ARG A 155 -15.32 -5.64 0.75
N LEU A 156 -15.27 -6.48 1.77
CA LEU A 156 -14.09 -6.65 2.60
C LEU A 156 -13.06 -7.50 1.85
N SER A 157 -11.79 -7.32 2.19
CA SER A 157 -10.78 -8.29 1.75
C SER A 157 -11.04 -9.65 2.43
N PRO A 158 -10.62 -10.78 1.80
CA PRO A 158 -10.78 -12.09 2.42
C PRO A 158 -10.00 -12.16 3.74
N THR A 159 -10.62 -12.73 4.77
CA THR A 159 -9.93 -12.99 6.05
C THR A 159 -8.88 -14.11 5.90
N PRO A 160 -7.91 -14.24 6.84
CA PRO A 160 -7.01 -15.40 6.86
C PRO A 160 -7.75 -16.74 6.83
N ARG A 161 -8.86 -16.83 7.58
CA ARG A 161 -9.74 -18.00 7.59
C ARG A 161 -10.35 -18.27 6.21
N ALA A 162 -10.83 -17.23 5.53
CA ALA A 162 -11.41 -17.37 4.19
C ALA A 162 -10.38 -17.85 3.15
N ILE A 163 -9.15 -17.32 3.19
CA ILE A 163 -8.05 -17.79 2.32
C ILE A 163 -7.75 -19.27 2.59
N ARG A 164 -7.65 -19.66 3.87
CA ARG A 164 -7.39 -21.06 4.26
C ARG A 164 -8.51 -22.00 3.85
N ALA A 165 -9.76 -21.59 3.99
CA ALA A 165 -10.93 -22.38 3.62
C ALA A 165 -11.06 -22.54 2.09
N ALA A 166 -10.73 -21.51 1.32
CA ALA A 166 -10.72 -21.57 -0.13
C ALA A 166 -9.74 -22.62 -0.66
N GLY A 167 -8.54 -22.68 -0.06
CA GLY A 167 -7.47 -23.58 -0.51
C GLY A 167 -6.88 -23.15 -1.86
N THR A 168 -5.77 -23.77 -2.26
CA THR A 168 -5.02 -23.35 -3.45
C THR A 168 -5.83 -23.45 -4.75
N MET A 169 -6.73 -24.45 -4.86
CA MET A 169 -7.56 -24.65 -6.04
C MET A 169 -8.48 -23.46 -6.32
N HIS A 170 -9.21 -22.96 -5.32
CA HIS A 170 -10.12 -21.82 -5.52
C HIS A 170 -9.37 -20.50 -5.69
N LEU A 171 -8.20 -20.34 -5.05
CA LEU A 171 -7.31 -19.20 -5.31
C LEU A 171 -6.84 -19.19 -6.78
N GLN A 172 -6.44 -20.34 -7.32
CA GLN A 172 -6.09 -20.47 -8.74
C GLN A 172 -7.27 -20.20 -9.66
N ALA A 173 -8.48 -20.64 -9.29
CA ALA A 173 -9.68 -20.31 -10.04
C ALA A 173 -9.95 -18.79 -10.10
N ALA A 174 -9.49 -18.02 -9.10
CA ALA A 174 -9.54 -16.55 -9.10
C ALA A 174 -8.43 -15.91 -9.96
N GLY A 175 -7.54 -16.71 -10.54
CA GLY A 175 -6.41 -16.30 -11.38
C GLY A 175 -5.09 -16.17 -10.62
N VAL A 176 -5.03 -16.51 -9.33
CA VAL A 176 -3.81 -16.45 -8.53
C VAL A 176 -2.84 -17.55 -8.99
N GLY A 177 -1.59 -17.20 -9.32
CA GLY A 177 -0.59 -18.19 -9.72
C GLY A 177 -0.32 -19.22 -8.60
N LEU A 178 0.02 -20.46 -8.95
CA LEU A 178 0.19 -21.55 -7.96
C LEU A 178 1.21 -21.22 -6.86
N LYS A 179 2.33 -20.57 -7.21
CA LYS A 179 3.35 -20.13 -6.24
C LYS A 179 2.78 -19.08 -5.29
N GLN A 180 2.10 -18.07 -5.80
CA GLN A 180 1.42 -17.03 -5.01
C GLN A 180 0.35 -17.65 -4.12
N ALA A 181 -0.48 -18.56 -4.63
CA ALA A 181 -1.52 -19.24 -3.86
C ALA A 181 -0.93 -20.02 -2.67
N ARG A 182 0.18 -20.75 -2.88
CA ARG A 182 0.91 -21.43 -1.78
C ARG A 182 1.48 -20.45 -0.76
N THR A 183 2.00 -19.31 -1.21
CA THR A 183 2.46 -18.25 -0.30
C THR A 183 1.31 -17.65 0.49
N LEU A 184 0.16 -17.35 -0.13
CA LEU A 184 -1.03 -16.86 0.56
C LEU A 184 -1.56 -17.84 1.60
N MET A 185 -1.52 -19.16 1.33
CA MET A 185 -1.86 -20.18 2.32
C MET A 185 -0.93 -20.17 3.53
N THR A 186 0.37 -19.96 3.30
CA THR A 186 1.36 -19.80 4.38
C THR A 186 1.09 -18.53 5.18
N VAL A 187 0.96 -17.38 4.51
CA VAL A 187 0.67 -16.07 5.12
C VAL A 187 -0.59 -16.14 5.97
N ALA A 188 -1.66 -16.75 5.47
CA ALA A 188 -2.91 -16.93 6.21
C ALA A 188 -2.77 -17.87 7.41
N GLY A 189 -1.91 -18.90 7.32
CA GLY A 189 -1.60 -19.77 8.44
C GLY A 189 -0.83 -19.10 9.58
N VAL A 190 -0.08 -18.03 9.29
CA VAL A 190 0.74 -17.31 10.29
C VAL A 190 0.27 -15.88 10.53
N ALA A 191 -0.96 -15.53 10.11
CA ALA A 191 -1.50 -14.17 10.17
C ALA A 191 -1.37 -13.52 11.56
N HIS A 192 -1.65 -14.30 12.63
CA HIS A 192 -1.51 -13.84 14.01
C HIS A 192 -0.08 -13.44 14.38
N ALA A 193 0.92 -14.19 13.90
CA ALA A 193 2.32 -13.94 14.20
C ALA A 193 2.88 -12.75 13.42
N ILE A 194 2.56 -12.62 12.13
CA ILE A 194 3.06 -11.51 11.28
C ILE A 194 2.46 -10.16 11.65
N ARG A 195 1.25 -10.13 12.26
CA ARG A 195 0.65 -8.89 12.79
C ARG A 195 1.60 -8.12 13.71
N ARG A 196 2.48 -8.80 14.43
CA ARG A 196 3.48 -8.15 15.31
C ARG A 196 4.41 -7.20 14.56
N ALA A 197 4.62 -7.40 13.25
CA ALA A 197 5.44 -6.52 12.41
C ALA A 197 5.00 -5.05 12.47
N ALA A 198 3.71 -4.79 12.69
CA ALA A 198 3.18 -3.44 12.88
C ALA A 198 3.85 -2.67 14.04
N ASN A 199 4.26 -3.39 15.10
CA ASN A 199 4.77 -2.82 16.34
C ASN A 199 6.28 -3.04 16.54
N LEU A 200 6.95 -3.67 15.58
CA LEU A 200 8.39 -3.89 15.63
C LEU A 200 9.16 -2.74 14.95
N PRO A 201 10.44 -2.52 15.32
CA PRO A 201 11.35 -1.72 14.51
C PRO A 201 11.41 -2.23 13.05
N THR A 202 11.68 -1.34 12.10
CA THR A 202 11.59 -1.66 10.66
C THR A 202 12.43 -2.87 10.26
N GLN A 203 13.66 -2.99 10.77
CA GLN A 203 14.53 -4.14 10.49
C GLN A 203 13.95 -5.45 11.04
N ASP A 204 13.58 -5.49 12.32
CA ASP A 204 13.00 -6.67 12.97
C ASP A 204 11.68 -7.08 12.31
N ALA A 205 10.87 -6.10 11.88
CA ALA A 205 9.65 -6.32 11.13
C ALA A 205 9.96 -6.97 9.77
N ALA A 206 10.96 -6.48 9.05
CA ALA A 206 11.39 -7.05 7.77
C ALA A 206 11.88 -8.50 7.94
N GLU A 207 12.69 -8.77 8.96
CA GLU A 207 13.19 -10.12 9.28
C GLU A 207 12.04 -11.06 9.65
N LEU A 208 11.07 -10.60 10.45
CA LEU A 208 9.88 -11.36 10.80
C LEU A 208 9.07 -11.74 9.55
N LEU A 209 8.82 -10.79 8.65
CA LEU A 209 8.04 -11.03 7.43
C LEU A 209 8.77 -11.99 6.48
N GLN A 210 10.09 -11.88 6.36
CA GLN A 210 10.91 -12.72 5.47
C GLN A 210 11.07 -14.17 5.96
N LYS A 211 10.71 -14.49 7.21
CA LYS A 211 10.59 -15.88 7.68
C LYS A 211 9.46 -16.64 6.98
N VAL A 212 8.52 -15.94 6.36
CA VAL A 212 7.39 -16.57 5.66
C VAL A 212 7.84 -17.03 4.26
N ARG A 213 7.66 -18.32 3.97
CA ARG A 213 8.06 -18.90 2.68
C ARG A 213 7.41 -18.18 1.50
N GLY A 214 8.24 -17.67 0.59
CA GLY A 214 7.81 -16.92 -0.60
C GLY A 214 7.72 -15.40 -0.39
N ILE A 215 8.15 -14.91 0.78
CA ILE A 215 8.28 -13.49 1.09
C ILE A 215 9.76 -13.16 1.12
N GLY A 216 10.22 -12.38 0.14
CA GLY A 216 11.59 -11.89 0.05
C GLY A 216 11.73 -10.41 0.41
N PRO A 217 12.94 -9.84 0.27
CA PRO A 217 13.23 -8.44 0.58
C PRO A 217 12.28 -7.46 -0.10
N TRP A 218 12.03 -7.63 -1.40
CA TRP A 218 11.08 -6.81 -2.16
C TRP A 218 9.69 -6.74 -1.50
N THR A 219 9.12 -7.90 -1.17
CA THR A 219 7.76 -7.97 -0.60
C THR A 219 7.70 -7.37 0.79
N ALA A 220 8.69 -7.66 1.65
CA ALA A 220 8.76 -7.10 2.99
C ALA A 220 8.88 -5.56 2.92
N SER A 221 9.81 -5.03 2.13
CA SER A 221 9.99 -3.59 1.97
C SER A 221 8.73 -2.90 1.44
N MET A 222 8.05 -3.50 0.46
CA MET A 222 6.81 -2.96 -0.08
C MET A 222 5.70 -2.92 0.98
N VAL A 223 5.54 -3.96 1.79
CA VAL A 223 4.54 -3.97 2.89
C VAL A 223 4.86 -2.90 3.92
N LEU A 224 6.11 -2.83 4.37
CA LEU A 224 6.55 -1.88 5.40
C LEU A 224 6.38 -0.43 4.92
N GLY A 225 6.89 -0.10 3.75
CA GLY A 225 6.85 1.26 3.23
C GLY A 225 5.46 1.71 2.79
N MET A 226 4.70 0.84 2.11
CA MET A 226 3.41 1.24 1.53
C MET A 226 2.26 1.21 2.51
N ARG A 227 2.32 0.38 3.55
CA ARG A 227 1.18 0.08 4.42
C ARG A 227 1.43 0.23 5.90
N LEU A 228 2.70 0.25 6.34
CA LEU A 228 3.06 0.42 7.75
C LEU A 228 3.82 1.73 8.03
N GLY A 229 3.69 2.72 7.14
CA GLY A 229 4.24 4.07 7.33
C GLY A 229 5.76 4.15 7.48
N ARG A 230 6.51 3.12 7.04
CA ARG A 230 7.97 3.06 7.27
C ARG A 230 8.74 3.86 6.22
N PRO A 231 9.56 4.87 6.60
CA PRO A 231 10.33 5.68 5.67
C PRO A 231 11.67 5.06 5.23
N GLU A 232 12.12 3.98 5.89
CA GLU A 232 13.44 3.38 5.68
C GLU A 232 13.53 2.34 4.54
N PRO A 233 12.53 1.44 4.30
CA PRO A 233 12.75 0.24 3.52
C PRO A 233 12.84 0.52 2.02
N ILE A 234 13.85 -0.05 1.35
CA ILE A 234 14.02 0.04 -0.10
C ILE A 234 13.60 -1.30 -0.75
N PRO A 235 12.68 -1.30 -1.73
CA PRO A 235 12.28 -2.50 -2.47
C PRO A 235 13.37 -3.06 -3.42
N ILE A 236 14.40 -3.70 -2.85
CA ILE A 236 15.46 -4.37 -3.61
C ILE A 236 14.86 -5.51 -4.45
N GLY A 237 15.31 -5.65 -5.70
CA GLY A 237 14.80 -6.64 -6.65
C GLY A 237 13.55 -6.18 -7.41
N ASP A 238 13.15 -4.92 -7.26
CA ASP A 238 12.12 -4.32 -8.11
C ASP A 238 12.66 -4.12 -9.53
N PHE A 239 11.87 -4.52 -10.53
CA PHE A 239 12.31 -4.49 -11.92
C PHE A 239 12.44 -3.06 -12.49
N HIS A 240 11.64 -2.12 -11.99
CA HIS A 240 11.56 -0.76 -12.54
C HIS A 240 12.17 0.29 -11.62
N LEU A 241 12.10 0.08 -10.30
CA LEU A 241 12.49 1.09 -9.31
C LEU A 241 13.95 1.55 -9.47
N PRO A 242 14.96 0.69 -9.69
CA PRO A 242 16.34 1.16 -9.74
C PRO A 242 16.59 2.17 -10.85
N SER A 243 16.11 1.86 -12.06
CA SER A 243 16.23 2.76 -13.21
C SER A 243 15.36 4.01 -13.05
N THR A 244 14.22 3.90 -12.37
CA THR A 244 13.33 5.04 -12.09
C THR A 244 13.99 6.04 -11.13
N ILE A 245 14.61 5.55 -10.06
CA ILE A 245 15.36 6.38 -9.10
C ILE A 245 16.59 6.99 -9.75
N ALA A 246 17.36 6.21 -10.51
CA ALA A 246 18.54 6.71 -11.20
C ALA A 246 18.20 7.77 -12.25
N TRP A 247 17.09 7.60 -12.98
CA TRP A 247 16.60 8.63 -13.89
C TRP A 247 16.19 9.90 -13.14
N ALA A 248 15.46 9.77 -12.03
CA ALA A 248 14.98 10.90 -11.25
C ALA A 248 16.12 11.71 -10.60
N LEU A 249 17.14 11.02 -10.06
CA LEU A 249 18.19 11.66 -9.25
C LEU A 249 19.45 11.97 -10.06
N ALA A 250 19.80 11.16 -11.06
CA ALA A 250 21.04 11.28 -11.81
C ALA A 250 20.87 11.41 -13.33
N GLY A 251 19.63 11.34 -13.86
CA GLY A 251 19.39 11.34 -15.31
C GLY A 251 19.87 10.06 -16.00
N GLU A 252 20.09 8.99 -15.25
CA GLU A 252 20.59 7.71 -15.77
C GLU A 252 19.42 6.83 -16.24
N PRO A 253 19.37 6.40 -17.52
CA PRO A 253 18.23 5.68 -18.06
C PRO A 253 18.15 4.21 -17.60
N ARG A 254 19.24 3.66 -17.04
CA ARG A 254 19.30 2.30 -16.49
C ARG A 254 20.19 2.28 -15.26
N ALA A 255 19.76 1.53 -14.25
CA ALA A 255 20.53 1.29 -13.05
C ALA A 255 20.21 -0.08 -12.46
N THR A 256 21.13 -0.57 -11.63
CA THR A 256 20.99 -1.78 -10.81
C THR A 256 20.53 -1.40 -9.41
N ASP A 257 20.12 -2.38 -8.60
CA ASP A 257 19.85 -2.17 -7.17
C ASP A 257 21.02 -1.50 -6.45
N ALA A 258 22.26 -1.87 -6.77
CA ALA A 258 23.44 -1.26 -6.16
C ALA A 258 23.53 0.25 -6.43
N ARG A 259 23.27 0.68 -7.68
CA ARG A 259 23.27 2.10 -8.04
C ARG A 259 22.09 2.84 -7.41
N MET A 260 20.92 2.22 -7.31
CA MET A 260 19.78 2.78 -6.60
C MET A 260 20.10 3.02 -5.11
N LEU A 261 20.71 2.04 -4.45
CA LEU A 261 21.11 2.15 -3.04
C LEU A 261 22.16 3.24 -2.83
N GLU A 262 23.14 3.36 -3.73
CA GLU A 262 24.13 4.43 -3.69
C GLU A 262 23.46 5.82 -3.77
N LEU A 263 22.55 6.01 -4.74
CA LEU A 263 21.82 7.26 -4.93
C LEU A 263 20.86 7.60 -3.78
N LEU A 264 20.30 6.58 -3.12
CA LEU A 264 19.41 6.77 -1.98
C LEU A 264 20.16 6.90 -0.64
N SER A 265 21.44 6.50 -0.59
CA SER A 265 22.24 6.51 0.64
C SER A 265 22.29 7.87 1.36
N PRO A 266 22.32 9.04 0.68
CA PRO A 266 22.34 10.33 1.38
C PRO A 266 21.07 10.59 2.20
N PHE A 267 19.95 9.95 1.85
CA PHE A 267 18.65 10.16 2.53
C PHE A 267 18.46 9.23 3.73
N GLY A 268 19.36 8.26 3.96
CA GLY A 268 19.34 7.36 5.12
C GLY A 268 17.97 6.74 5.39
N ASP A 269 17.49 6.87 6.62
CA ASP A 269 16.21 6.35 7.11
C ASP A 269 14.98 7.03 6.49
N GLN A 270 15.16 7.95 5.54
CA GLN A 270 14.09 8.60 4.78
C GLN A 270 14.05 8.16 3.31
N ALA A 271 14.85 7.16 2.91
CA ALA A 271 14.98 6.73 1.52
C ALA A 271 13.64 6.39 0.85
N PHE A 272 12.71 5.75 1.56
CA PHE A 272 11.39 5.41 1.00
C PHE A 272 10.52 6.64 0.74
N ARG A 273 10.74 7.77 1.45
CA ARG A 273 10.06 9.04 1.11
C ARG A 273 10.50 9.55 -0.26
N VAL A 274 11.77 9.41 -0.60
CA VAL A 274 12.27 9.78 -1.94
C VAL A 274 11.60 8.89 -2.99
N VAL A 275 11.52 7.58 -2.74
CA VAL A 275 10.77 6.65 -3.61
C VAL A 275 9.32 7.11 -3.80
N ARG A 276 8.63 7.47 -2.71
CA ARG A 276 7.25 7.98 -2.75
C ARG A 276 7.11 9.29 -3.52
N LEU A 277 8.06 10.23 -3.38
CA LEU A 277 8.07 11.49 -4.13
C LEU A 277 8.28 11.24 -5.63
N VAL A 278 9.21 10.36 -6.00
CA VAL A 278 9.46 9.99 -7.40
C VAL A 278 8.21 9.37 -8.03
N TRP A 279 7.53 8.48 -7.31
CA TRP A 279 6.24 7.92 -7.73
C TRP A 279 5.10 8.95 -7.79
N ALA A 280 5.04 9.91 -6.86
CA ALA A 280 4.08 11.00 -6.89
C ALA A 280 4.28 11.87 -8.14
N ALA A 281 5.53 12.19 -8.46
CA ALA A 281 5.94 12.95 -9.64
C ALA A 281 5.78 12.20 -10.98
N ARG A 282 5.38 10.92 -10.97
CA ARG A 282 5.21 10.08 -12.18
C ARG A 282 6.46 10.03 -13.05
N ILE A 283 7.63 10.09 -12.43
CA ILE A 283 8.89 10.00 -13.15
C ILE A 283 9.07 8.55 -13.59
N GLU A 284 9.33 8.36 -14.88
CA GLU A 284 9.64 7.06 -15.47
C GLU A 284 10.91 7.18 -16.32
N ALA A 285 11.78 6.17 -16.23
CA ALA A 285 12.92 6.08 -17.13
C ALA A 285 12.44 5.83 -18.58
N PRO A 286 13.06 6.46 -19.60
CA PRO A 286 12.62 6.31 -20.99
C PRO A 286 12.69 4.84 -21.44
N ARG A 287 11.60 4.35 -22.04
CA ARG A 287 11.52 2.99 -22.60
C ARG A 287 12.26 2.95 -23.95
N ARG A 288 13.21 2.02 -24.13
CA ARG A 288 13.80 1.73 -25.45
C ARG A 288 13.89 0.23 -25.73
N GLY A 289 13.27 -0.19 -26.84
CA GLY A 289 13.33 -1.52 -27.45
C GLY A 289 12.04 -1.81 -28.26
N PRO A 290 12.12 -2.39 -29.48
CA PRO A 290 10.92 -2.87 -30.17
C PRO A 290 10.23 -3.92 -29.29
N ARG A 291 8.89 -3.98 -29.31
CA ARG A 291 8.18 -5.19 -28.85
C ARG A 291 8.82 -6.36 -29.60
N ALA A 292 9.40 -7.32 -28.88
CA ALA A 292 9.85 -8.55 -29.52
C ALA A 292 8.65 -9.09 -30.32
N PRO A 293 8.76 -9.26 -31.65
CA PRO A 293 7.71 -9.94 -32.39
C PRO A 293 7.58 -11.33 -31.77
N TRP A 294 6.33 -11.74 -31.54
CA TRP A 294 6.00 -13.09 -31.10
C TRP A 294 6.74 -14.09 -31.99
N ARG A 295 7.57 -14.95 -31.38
CA ARG A 295 8.13 -16.15 -32.01
C ARG A 295 7.29 -17.34 -31.59
#